data_AF-A0AAW0ARB3-F1
#
_entry.id   AF-A0AAW0ARB3-F1
#
_cell.length_a   1.000
_cell.length_b   1.000
_cell.length_c   1.000
_cell.angle_alpha   90.00
_cell.angle_beta   90.00
_cell.angle_gamma   90.00
#
_symmetry.space_group_name_H-M   'P 1'
#
loop_
_entity.id
_entity.type
_entity.pdbx_description
1 polymer ?
#
loop_
_entity_poly.entity_id
_entity_poly.type
_entity_poly.pdbx_seq_one_letter_code
_entity_poly.pdbx_strand_id
1 'polypeptide(L)'
;MTLTDSILEIGYDLLDRGLIPDFIIRRAIRALLRQRLREIDHGSLEANHAAKMEWIEGVKAKMTIADVPEKANEQHYEVSTNFILSTLGPYAKYSSCLYPTGKETLAEAEILMLESYCEKAQLKDGMDILDLGCGWGSLSLYLAQV
;
A
#
# COMPACT_ATOMS: atom_id res chain seq x y z
N MET A 1 30.10 -11.50 8.13
CA MET A 1 28.71 -11.67 8.56
C MET A 1 28.65 -11.32 10.05
N THR A 2 27.92 -10.28 10.42
CA THR A 2 27.84 -9.84 11.82
C THR A 2 26.87 -10.75 12.59
N LEU A 3 27.01 -10.81 13.92
CA LEU A 3 26.10 -11.58 14.78
C LEU A 3 24.63 -11.15 14.58
N THR A 4 24.43 -9.85 14.32
CA THR A 4 23.15 -9.23 13.97
C THR A 4 22.56 -9.75 12.65
N ASP A 5 23.38 -9.92 11.62
CA ASP A 5 22.92 -10.45 10.32
C ASP A 5 22.44 -11.91 10.49
N SER A 6 23.15 -12.68 11.30
CA SER A 6 22.83 -14.09 11.57
C SER A 6 21.49 -14.25 12.31
N ILE A 7 21.19 -13.34 13.25
CA ILE A 7 19.93 -13.33 14.00
C ILE A 7 18.75 -12.94 13.09
N LEU A 8 18.95 -11.99 12.18
CA LEU A 8 17.93 -11.56 11.23
C LEU A 8 17.61 -12.68 10.23
N GLU A 9 18.62 -13.36 9.69
CA GLU A 9 18.41 -14.50 8.78
C GLU A 9 17.60 -15.62 9.44
N ILE A 10 17.92 -16.00 10.68
CA ILE A 10 17.14 -16.98 11.44
C ILE A 10 15.71 -16.47 11.67
N GLY A 11 15.55 -15.19 11.98
CA GLY A 11 14.24 -14.57 12.15
C GLY A 11 13.38 -14.65 10.88
N TYR A 12 13.97 -14.39 9.72
CA TYR A 12 13.29 -14.50 8.43
C TYR A 12 12.95 -15.96 8.08
N ASP A 13 13.86 -16.93 8.27
CA ASP A 13 13.56 -18.35 8.06
C ASP A 13 12.35 -18.82 8.89
N LEU A 14 12.32 -18.44 10.17
CA LEU A 14 11.21 -18.78 11.05
C LEU A 14 9.89 -18.10 10.62
N LEU A 15 9.96 -16.88 10.11
CA LEU A 15 8.80 -16.14 9.61
C LEU A 15 8.24 -16.82 8.35
N ASP A 16 9.09 -17.12 7.38
CA ASP A 16 8.73 -17.72 6.08
C ASP A 16 8.12 -19.12 6.27
N ARG A 17 8.58 -19.84 7.28
CA ARG A 17 8.04 -21.16 7.67
C ARG A 17 6.76 -21.07 8.51
N GLY A 18 6.28 -19.87 8.82
CA GLY A 18 5.08 -19.66 9.63
C GLY A 18 5.23 -20.10 11.09
N LEU A 19 6.46 -20.18 11.61
CA LEU A 19 6.75 -20.68 12.95
C LEU A 19 6.65 -19.60 14.04
N ILE A 20 6.51 -18.33 13.65
CA ILE A 20 6.37 -17.21 14.59
C ILE A 20 4.88 -16.93 14.84
N PRO A 21 4.41 -16.99 16.09
CA PRO A 21 3.03 -16.64 16.42
C PRO A 21 2.67 -15.20 16.05
N ASP A 22 1.44 -15.02 15.57
CA ASP A 22 0.85 -13.74 15.14
C ASP A 22 1.04 -12.59 16.14
N PHE A 23 0.87 -12.86 17.44
CA PHE A 23 1.00 -11.84 18.47
C PHE A 23 2.45 -11.34 18.62
N ILE A 24 3.45 -12.18 18.31
CA ILE A 24 4.87 -11.80 18.29
C ILE A 24 5.14 -10.94 17.06
N ILE A 25 4.69 -11.39 15.89
CA ILE A 25 4.80 -10.63 14.63
C ILE A 25 4.21 -9.23 14.80
N ARG A 26 2.98 -9.12 15.32
CA ARG A 26 2.31 -7.83 15.57
C ARG A 26 3.06 -6.96 16.56
N ARG A 27 3.75 -7.52 17.56
CA ARG A 27 4.57 -6.74 18.51
C ARG A 27 5.83 -6.21 17.83
N ALA A 28 6.50 -7.02 17.02
CA ALA A 28 7.68 -6.62 16.26
C ALA A 28 7.34 -5.51 15.26
N ILE A 29 6.27 -5.67 14.46
CA ILE A 29 5.78 -4.64 13.53
C ILE A 29 5.52 -3.32 14.26
N ARG A 30 4.81 -3.33 15.39
CA ARG A 30 4.55 -2.10 16.17
C ARG A 30 5.82 -1.46 16.71
N ALA A 31 6.84 -2.25 17.07
CA ALA A 31 8.12 -1.70 17.51
C ALA A 31 8.86 -0.98 16.37
N LEU A 32 8.90 -1.58 15.19
CA LEU A 32 9.49 -0.99 13.98
C LEU A 32 8.74 0.27 13.54
N LEU A 33 7.40 0.26 13.56
CA LEU A 33 6.60 1.45 13.29
C LEU A 33 6.90 2.60 14.27
N ARG A 34 7.02 2.30 15.58
CA ARG A 34 7.42 3.32 16.58
C ARG A 34 8.83 3.83 16.37
N GLN A 35 9.76 2.96 15.96
CA GLN A 35 11.10 3.38 15.59
C GLN A 35 11.04 4.36 14.40
N ARG A 36 10.29 4.01 13.35
CA ARG A 36 10.15 4.88 12.18
C ARG A 36 9.53 6.24 12.54
N LEU A 37 8.52 6.25 13.42
CA LEU A 37 7.94 7.50 13.91
C LEU A 37 8.95 8.39 14.64
N ARG A 38 9.87 7.80 15.42
CA ARG A 38 10.96 8.56 16.07
C ARG A 38 12.00 9.07 15.07
N GLU A 39 12.30 8.30 14.02
CA GLU A 39 13.26 8.70 12.99
C GLU A 39 12.79 9.90 12.17
N ILE A 40 11.47 10.02 11.95
CA ILE A 40 10.88 11.12 11.16
C ILE A 40 10.39 12.30 12.00
N ASP A 41 10.48 12.20 13.33
CA ASP A 41 10.12 13.29 14.24
C ASP A 41 11.36 14.10 14.61
N HIS A 42 11.44 15.31 14.07
CA HIS A 42 12.52 16.26 14.30
C HIS A 42 12.26 17.19 15.51
N GLY A 43 11.23 16.92 16.32
CA GLY A 43 11.01 17.54 17.63
C GLY A 43 10.33 18.91 17.63
N SER A 44 10.11 19.53 16.45
CA SER A 44 9.27 20.73 16.31
C SER A 44 8.56 20.76 14.96
N LEU A 45 7.52 21.59 14.85
CA LEU A 45 6.82 21.80 13.59
C LEU A 45 7.77 22.35 12.51
N GLU A 46 8.60 23.32 12.87
CA GLU A 46 9.56 23.98 11.98
C GLU A 46 10.61 23.00 11.47
N ALA A 47 11.18 22.19 12.35
CA ALA A 47 12.18 21.20 11.98
C ALA A 47 11.58 20.09 11.09
N ASN A 48 10.38 19.61 11.42
CA ASN A 48 9.65 18.64 10.61
C ASN A 48 9.30 19.20 9.22
N HIS A 49 8.89 20.48 9.16
CA HIS A 49 8.62 21.16 7.90
C HIS A 49 9.89 21.31 7.06
N ALA A 50 11.01 21.73 7.68
CA ALA A 50 12.29 21.85 6.98
C ALA A 50 12.76 20.52 6.38
N ALA A 51 12.73 19.44 7.16
CA ALA A 51 13.09 18.10 6.70
C ALA A 51 12.17 17.60 5.57
N LYS A 52 10.87 17.86 5.66
CA LYS A 52 9.92 17.55 4.57
C LYS A 52 10.27 18.30 3.28
N MET A 53 10.58 19.59 3.38
CA MET A 53 10.92 20.40 2.21
C MET A 53 12.25 19.97 1.59
N GLU A 54 13.26 19.65 2.41
CA GLU A 54 14.52 19.08 1.94
C GLU A 54 14.29 17.77 1.17
N TRP A 55 13.45 16.87 1.70
CA TRP A 55 13.08 15.64 1.00
C TRP A 55 12.37 15.92 -0.34
N ILE A 56 11.43 16.88 -0.38
CA ILE A 56 10.73 17.28 -1.61
C ILE A 56 11.72 17.78 -2.66
N GLU A 57 12.66 18.66 -2.28
CA GLU A 57 13.68 19.15 -3.22
C GLU A 57 14.60 18.03 -3.69
N GLY A 58 14.95 17.08 -2.82
CA GLY A 58 15.67 15.87 -3.19
C GLY A 58 14.92 15.00 -4.21
N VAL A 59 13.61 14.82 -4.05
CA VAL A 59 12.77 14.08 -5.01
C VAL A 59 12.70 14.82 -6.35
N LYS A 60 12.52 16.14 -6.36
CA LYS A 60 12.48 16.96 -7.58
C LYS A 60 13.82 16.95 -8.34
N ALA A 61 14.93 16.85 -7.62
CA ALA A 61 16.26 16.81 -8.20
C ALA A 61 16.61 15.45 -8.83
N LYS A 62 15.77 14.41 -8.65
CA LYS A 62 15.99 13.11 -9.29
C LYS A 62 15.90 13.21 -10.81
N MET A 63 16.79 12.50 -11.49
CA MET A 63 16.83 12.42 -12.96
C MET A 63 15.81 11.42 -13.54
N THR A 64 15.28 10.55 -12.69
CA THR A 64 14.38 9.44 -13.03
C THR A 64 13.05 9.60 -12.31
N ILE A 65 11.96 9.30 -13.01
CA ILE A 65 10.61 9.27 -12.41
C ILE A 65 10.47 8.05 -11.49
N ALA A 66 11.04 6.91 -11.87
CA ALA A 66 11.09 5.68 -11.09
C ALA A 66 12.46 5.01 -11.30
N ASP A 67 13.09 4.57 -10.21
CA ASP A 67 14.48 4.12 -10.23
C ASP A 67 14.64 2.67 -10.71
N VAL A 68 13.66 1.80 -10.43
CA VAL A 68 13.73 0.34 -10.67
C VAL A 68 12.34 -0.21 -11.08
N PRO A 69 11.74 0.28 -12.18
CA PRO A 69 10.36 -0.05 -12.56
C PRO A 69 10.10 -1.54 -12.76
N GLU A 70 11.11 -2.31 -13.17
CA GLU A 70 11.04 -3.76 -13.38
C GLU A 70 10.78 -4.55 -12.09
N LYS A 71 11.28 -4.07 -10.95
CA LYS A 71 11.09 -4.75 -9.65
C LYS A 71 9.64 -4.73 -9.17
N ALA A 72 8.88 -3.71 -9.57
CA ALA A 72 7.44 -3.68 -9.27
C ALA A 72 6.72 -4.88 -9.90
N ASN A 73 7.15 -5.31 -11.10
CA ASN A 73 6.57 -6.47 -11.76
C ASN A 73 7.01 -7.78 -11.06
N GLU A 74 8.29 -7.90 -10.68
CA GLU A 74 8.77 -9.09 -9.95
C GLU A 74 8.03 -9.27 -8.62
N GLN A 75 7.88 -8.20 -7.83
CA GLN A 75 7.21 -8.26 -6.52
C GLN A 75 5.69 -8.49 -6.58
N HIS A 76 5.03 -8.22 -7.72
CA HIS A 76 3.57 -8.33 -7.88
C HIS A 76 3.10 -9.50 -8.75
N TYR A 77 3.97 -10.08 -9.60
CA TYR A 77 3.61 -11.20 -10.50
C TYR A 77 4.28 -12.54 -10.14
N GLU A 78 4.96 -12.62 -9.01
CA GLU A 78 5.44 -13.90 -8.43
C GLU A 78 4.29 -14.85 -8.04
N VAL A 79 3.06 -14.36 -7.93
CA VAL A 79 1.86 -15.14 -7.60
C VAL A 79 0.79 -15.02 -8.67
N SER A 80 0.07 -16.12 -8.93
CA SER A 80 -0.95 -16.15 -9.98
C SER A 80 -2.09 -15.17 -9.71
N THR A 81 -2.68 -14.62 -10.77
CA THR A 81 -3.89 -13.77 -10.67
C THR A 81 -5.02 -14.47 -9.91
N ASN A 82 -5.23 -15.78 -10.13
CA ASN A 82 -6.26 -16.54 -9.41
C ASN A 82 -6.04 -16.54 -7.90
N PHE A 83 -4.78 -16.64 -7.46
CA PHE A 83 -4.45 -16.55 -6.03
C PHE A 83 -4.79 -15.15 -5.50
N ILE A 84 -4.36 -14.08 -6.17
CA ILE A 84 -4.66 -12.72 -5.70
C ILE A 84 -6.17 -12.49 -5.62
N LEU A 85 -6.91 -12.82 -6.68
CA LEU A 85 -8.37 -12.66 -6.72
C LEU A 85 -9.08 -13.45 -5.61
N SER A 86 -8.52 -14.60 -5.17
CA SER A 86 -9.07 -15.36 -4.03
C SER A 86 -8.95 -14.65 -2.68
N THR A 87 -8.11 -13.61 -2.58
CA THR A 87 -7.89 -12.83 -1.35
C THR A 87 -8.63 -11.48 -1.34
N LEU A 88 -9.21 -11.09 -2.48
CA LEU A 88 -9.86 -9.78 -2.66
C LEU A 88 -11.38 -9.89 -2.64
N GLY A 89 -12.05 -8.73 -2.56
CA GLY A 89 -13.50 -8.65 -2.71
C GLY A 89 -13.95 -8.79 -4.17
N PRO A 90 -15.27 -8.75 -4.41
CA PRO A 90 -15.86 -8.95 -5.74
C PRO A 90 -15.37 -7.97 -6.81
N TYR A 91 -14.92 -6.77 -6.42
CA TYR A 91 -14.40 -5.77 -7.35
C TYR A 91 -12.88 -5.88 -7.56
N ALA A 92 -12.23 -6.90 -7.00
CA ALA A 92 -10.79 -7.15 -7.12
C ALA A 92 -9.94 -5.92 -6.74
N LYS A 93 -10.35 -5.19 -5.70
CA LYS A 93 -9.71 -3.92 -5.33
C LYS A 93 -8.44 -4.18 -4.51
N TYR A 94 -7.30 -4.14 -5.18
CA TYR A 94 -5.99 -4.24 -4.52
C TYR A 94 -5.47 -2.88 -4.03
N SER A 95 -6.27 -2.20 -3.21
CA SER A 95 -5.94 -0.95 -2.52
C SER A 95 -6.94 -0.69 -1.39
N SER A 96 -6.70 0.31 -0.52
CA SER A 96 -7.55 0.56 0.66
C SER A 96 -9.04 0.66 0.32
N CYS A 97 -9.89 -0.06 1.04
CA CYS A 97 -11.34 0.09 1.01
C CYS A 97 -11.81 1.17 2.00
N LEU A 98 -13.11 1.49 2.02
CA LEU A 98 -13.71 2.50 2.90
C LEU A 98 -14.65 1.82 3.91
N TYR A 99 -14.38 1.98 5.20
CA TYR A 99 -15.18 1.40 6.28
C TYR A 99 -15.68 2.50 7.24
N PRO A 100 -16.75 3.24 6.91
CA PRO A 100 -17.22 4.35 7.74
C PRO A 100 -17.62 3.94 9.16
N THR A 101 -18.22 2.76 9.32
CA THR A 101 -18.68 2.26 10.62
C THR A 101 -17.79 1.14 11.17
N GLY A 102 -16.95 0.54 10.33
CA GLY A 102 -16.14 -0.63 10.66
C GLY A 102 -16.93 -1.94 10.70
N LYS A 103 -18.19 -1.93 10.24
CA LYS A 103 -19.07 -3.10 10.17
C LYS A 103 -19.38 -3.54 8.75
N GLU A 104 -18.93 -2.76 7.76
CA GLU A 104 -19.08 -3.09 6.35
C GLU A 104 -18.35 -4.40 6.05
N THR A 105 -18.97 -5.23 5.21
CA THR A 105 -18.29 -6.33 4.56
C THR A 105 -17.21 -5.80 3.60
N LEU A 106 -16.26 -6.66 3.21
CA LEU A 106 -15.25 -6.28 2.22
C LEU A 106 -15.89 -5.79 0.91
N ALA A 107 -16.95 -6.46 0.44
CA ALA A 107 -17.65 -6.08 -0.78
C ALA A 107 -18.30 -4.68 -0.68
N GLU A 108 -18.98 -4.39 0.43
CA GLU A 108 -19.57 -3.06 0.67
C GLU A 108 -18.48 -1.99 0.76
N ALA A 109 -17.37 -2.29 1.44
CA ALA A 109 -16.27 -1.35 1.61
C ALA A 109 -15.51 -1.04 0.31
N GLU A 110 -15.45 -2.00 -0.63
CA GLU A 110 -14.95 -1.77 -1.98
C GLU A 110 -15.83 -0.76 -2.73
N ILE A 111 -17.15 -0.99 -2.77
CA ILE A 111 -18.11 -0.11 -3.44
C ILE A 111 -18.05 1.30 -2.86
N LEU A 112 -18.11 1.44 -1.53
CA LEU A 112 -18.07 2.75 -0.86
C LEU A 112 -16.80 3.54 -1.21
N MET A 113 -15.66 2.87 -1.38
CA MET A 113 -14.44 3.53 -1.81
C MET A 113 -14.49 3.93 -3.29
N LEU A 114 -15.04 3.09 -4.17
CA LEU A 114 -15.18 3.38 -5.60
C LEU A 114 -16.15 4.53 -5.85
N GLU A 115 -17.29 4.56 -5.15
CA GLU A 115 -18.24 5.69 -5.14
C GLU A 115 -17.56 6.97 -4.64
N SER A 116 -16.77 6.87 -3.57
CA SER A 116 -15.99 7.99 -3.07
C SER A 116 -15.03 8.56 -4.13
N TYR A 117 -14.48 7.74 -5.02
CA TYR A 117 -13.63 8.25 -6.11
C TYR A 117 -14.47 9.03 -7.11
N CYS A 118 -15.65 8.52 -7.47
CA CYS A 118 -16.58 9.19 -8.38
C CYS A 118 -16.99 10.57 -7.85
N GLU A 119 -17.34 10.65 -6.57
CA GLU A 119 -17.71 11.92 -5.92
C GLU A 119 -16.53 12.90 -5.89
N LYS A 120 -15.37 12.46 -5.39
CA LYS A 120 -14.19 13.33 -5.20
C LYS A 120 -13.59 13.81 -6.51
N ALA A 121 -13.57 12.95 -7.53
CA ALA A 121 -13.10 13.29 -8.87
C ALA A 121 -14.21 13.91 -9.74
N GLN A 122 -15.43 14.06 -9.21
CA GLN A 122 -16.59 14.63 -9.89
C GLN A 122 -16.88 13.95 -11.24
N LEU A 123 -16.74 12.63 -11.28
CA LEU A 123 -16.95 11.83 -12.47
C LEU A 123 -18.43 11.87 -12.87
N LYS A 124 -18.68 11.92 -14.18
CA LYS A 124 -20.03 11.98 -14.77
C LYS A 124 -20.08 11.12 -16.02
N ASP A 125 -21.28 10.67 -16.34
CA ASP A 125 -21.56 9.96 -17.58
C ASP A 125 -21.09 10.76 -18.82
N GLY A 126 -20.60 10.03 -19.82
CA GLY A 126 -20.04 10.57 -21.05
C GLY A 126 -18.60 11.10 -20.97
N MET A 127 -17.90 10.94 -19.84
CA MET A 127 -16.48 11.30 -19.72
C MET A 127 -15.55 10.21 -20.27
N ASP A 128 -14.46 10.63 -20.92
CA ASP A 128 -13.31 9.76 -21.18
C ASP A 128 -12.40 9.71 -19.95
N ILE A 129 -12.13 8.51 -19.44
CA ILE A 129 -11.43 8.31 -18.17
C ILE A 129 -10.16 7.47 -18.37
N LEU A 130 -9.06 7.89 -17.75
CA LEU A 130 -7.79 7.17 -17.70
C LEU A 130 -7.47 6.73 -16.26
N ASP A 131 -7.42 5.42 -16.04
CA ASP A 131 -7.08 4.78 -14.76
C ASP A 131 -5.61 4.29 -14.78
N LEU A 132 -4.69 5.12 -14.30
CA LEU A 132 -3.25 4.82 -14.29
C LEU A 132 -2.90 3.87 -13.14
N GLY A 133 -2.39 2.69 -13.48
CA GLY A 133 -2.11 1.65 -12.47
C GLY A 133 -3.38 0.92 -12.02
N CYS A 134 -4.26 0.61 -12.97
CA CYS A 134 -5.60 0.05 -12.73
C CYS A 134 -5.64 -1.32 -12.04
N GLY A 135 -4.50 -2.00 -11.87
CA GLY A 135 -4.41 -3.33 -11.25
C GLY A 135 -5.28 -4.35 -12.01
N TRP A 136 -6.21 -5.00 -11.31
CA TRP A 136 -7.19 -5.91 -11.89
C TRP A 136 -8.44 -5.21 -12.45
N GLY A 137 -8.38 -3.88 -12.61
CA GLY A 137 -9.45 -3.09 -13.22
C GLY A 137 -10.58 -2.73 -12.27
N SER A 138 -10.34 -2.69 -10.96
CA SER A 138 -11.40 -2.48 -9.96
C SER A 138 -12.21 -1.19 -10.21
N LEU A 139 -11.53 -0.07 -10.49
CA LEU A 139 -12.17 1.20 -10.78
C LEU A 139 -12.65 1.26 -12.24
N SER A 140 -11.78 0.89 -13.18
CA SER A 140 -12.12 0.85 -14.61
C SER A 140 -13.40 0.07 -14.92
N LEU A 141 -13.55 -1.15 -14.38
CA LEU A 141 -14.73 -1.99 -14.60
C LEU A 141 -15.96 -1.46 -13.86
N TYR A 142 -15.78 -0.87 -12.68
CA TYR A 142 -16.87 -0.22 -11.95
C TYR A 142 -17.44 0.95 -12.75
N LEU A 143 -16.59 1.85 -13.24
CA LEU A 143 -16.98 3.01 -14.04
C LEU A 143 -17.62 2.64 -15.38
N ALA A 144 -17.26 1.49 -15.96
CA ALA A 144 -17.89 1.01 -17.18
C ALA A 144 -19.32 0.49 -16.98
N GLN A 145 -19.74 0.25 -15.73
CA GLN A 145 -21.08 -0.25 -15.39
C GLN A 145 -22.05 0.84 -14.93
N VAL A 146 -21.53 1.94 -14.37
CA VAL A 146 -22.33 2.97 -13.66
C VAL A 146 -22.44 4.27 -14.43
#